data_AF-A0A7C7ITS2-F1
#
_entry.id   AF-A0A7C7ITS2-F1
#
_cell.length_a   1.000
_cell.length_b   1.000
_cell.length_c   1.000
_cell.angle_alpha   90.00
_cell.angle_beta   90.00
_cell.angle_gamma   90.00
#
_symmetry.space_group_name_H-M   'P 1'
#
loop_
_entity.id
_entity.type
_entity.pdbx_description
1 polymer ?
#
loop_
_entity_poly.entity_id
_entity_poly.type
_entity_poly.pdbx_seq_one_letter_code
_entity_poly.pdbx_strand_id
1 'polypeptide(L)'
;SCFNPFSHSTIMIRKTIFTKSGGYNSKFEYSQDYDLWVRMLNFGKAWILKEELGVARLTDQSTSNKNRRKQKLEVLQIRWNAFRQFGGNPGKVLSYYVKSLIGLIYPSKSHLRDNGYRNKGDGE
;
A
#
# COMPACT_ATOMS: atom_id res chain seq x y z
N SER A 1 3.20 -10.01 3.06
CA SER A 1 3.71 -8.89 2.24
C SER A 1 2.64 -7.81 2.20
N CYS A 2 2.81 -6.67 2.89
CA CYS A 2 1.94 -5.51 2.71
C CYS A 2 2.50 -4.73 1.53
N PHE A 3 1.88 -4.84 0.37
CA PHE A 3 2.32 -4.17 -0.84
C PHE A 3 1.11 -3.44 -1.40
N ASN A 4 1.03 -2.16 -1.05
CA ASN A 4 0.30 -1.13 -1.79
C ASN A 4 1.38 -0.41 -2.62
N PRO A 5 1.32 -0.44 -3.95
CA PRO A 5 2.34 0.18 -4.79
C PRO A 5 2.28 1.72 -4.79
N PHE A 6 1.19 2.30 -4.29
CA PHE A 6 0.99 3.73 -4.25
C PHE A 6 1.21 4.27 -2.84
N SER A 7 2.14 5.22 -2.69
CA SER A 7 2.27 5.98 -1.45
C SER A 7 1.13 6.98 -1.36
N HIS A 8 0.34 6.90 -0.28
CA HIS A 8 -0.80 7.79 -0.07
C HIS A 8 -0.40 9.27 -0.06
N SER A 9 0.77 9.60 0.50
CA SER A 9 1.22 10.98 0.68
C SER A 9 1.68 11.66 -0.61
N THR A 10 1.89 10.92 -1.69
CA THR A 10 2.45 11.45 -2.95
C THR A 10 1.56 11.17 -4.16
N ILE A 11 0.36 10.63 -3.96
CA ILE A 11 -0.55 10.31 -5.06
C ILE A 11 -1.31 11.54 -5.52
N MET A 12 -1.42 11.72 -6.84
CA MET A 12 -2.33 12.69 -7.44
C MET A 12 -3.42 11.96 -8.21
N ILE A 13 -4.66 12.39 -7.99
CA ILE A 13 -5.84 11.74 -8.57
C ILE A 13 -6.76 12.74 -9.26
N ARG A 14 -7.44 12.28 -10.31
CA ARG A 14 -8.48 13.08 -10.96
C ARG A 14 -9.73 13.10 -10.08
N LYS A 15 -10.22 14.31 -9.75
CA LYS A 15 -11.44 14.51 -8.93
C LYS A 15 -12.65 13.74 -9.48
N THR A 16 -12.85 13.78 -10.79
CA THR A 16 -13.98 13.09 -11.44
C THR A 16 -13.93 11.57 -11.22
N ILE A 17 -12.74 10.96 -11.25
CA ILE A 17 -12.56 9.53 -11.03
C ILE A 17 -12.74 9.18 -9.54
N PHE A 18 -12.23 10.03 -8.64
CA PHE A 18 -12.46 9.87 -7.20
C PHE A 18 -13.96 9.81 -6.88
N THR A 19 -14.74 10.79 -7.35
CA THR A 19 -16.19 10.83 -7.14
C THR A 19 -16.88 9.63 -7.78
N LYS A 20 -16.53 9.28 -9.03
CA LYS A 20 -17.12 8.13 -9.74
C LYS A 20 -16.83 6.79 -9.05
N SER A 21 -15.69 6.67 -8.37
CA SER A 21 -15.31 5.47 -7.64
C SER A 21 -16.01 5.31 -6.28
N GLY A 22 -16.71 6.35 -5.79
CA GLY A 22 -17.43 6.31 -4.51
C GLY A 22 -16.61 6.75 -3.29
N GLY A 23 -15.41 7.31 -3.48
CA GLY A 23 -14.58 7.83 -2.39
C GLY A 23 -14.05 6.75 -1.44
N TYR A 24 -13.74 7.12 -0.20
CA TYR A 24 -13.23 6.18 0.80
C TYR A 24 -14.33 5.27 1.33
N ASN A 25 -14.00 3.99 1.52
CA ASN A 25 -14.92 2.97 2.01
C ASN A 25 -14.71 2.73 3.50
N SER A 26 -15.72 3.02 4.32
CA SER A 26 -15.68 2.85 5.78
C SER A 26 -15.58 1.40 6.24
N LYS A 27 -15.79 0.41 5.34
CA LYS A 27 -15.55 -1.01 5.63
C LYS A 27 -14.10 -1.31 5.98
N PHE A 28 -13.15 -0.54 5.46
CA PHE A 28 -11.74 -0.67 5.76
C PHE A 28 -11.33 0.43 6.74
N GLU A 29 -10.63 0.08 7.81
CA GLU A 29 -10.18 1.02 8.83
C GLU A 29 -8.73 1.46 8.56
N TYR A 30 -7.88 0.56 8.07
CA TYR A 30 -6.42 0.81 7.92
C TYR A 30 -5.92 0.75 6.46
N SER A 31 -6.81 0.43 5.52
CA SER A 31 -6.47 0.18 4.10
C SER A 31 -7.45 0.85 3.13
N GLN A 32 -8.08 1.95 3.56
CA GLN A 32 -9.07 2.71 2.78
C GLN A 32 -8.50 3.22 1.46
N ASP A 33 -7.26 3.70 1.51
CA ASP A 33 -6.51 4.20 0.37
C ASP A 33 -6.31 3.10 -0.68
N TYR A 34 -5.86 1.91 -0.26
CA TYR A 34 -5.60 0.82 -1.17
C TYR A 34 -6.87 0.30 -1.86
N ASP A 35 -7.98 0.18 -1.12
CA ASP A 35 -9.29 -0.15 -1.69
C ASP A 35 -9.73 0.89 -2.73
N LEU A 36 -9.56 2.18 -2.41
CA LEU A 36 -9.87 3.28 -3.33
C LEU A 36 -9.04 3.20 -4.61
N TRP A 37 -7.73 2.98 -4.51
CA TRP A 37 -6.85 2.86 -5.69
C TRP A 37 -7.28 1.73 -6.61
N VAL A 38 -7.58 0.55 -6.05
CA VAL A 38 -8.08 -0.61 -6.81
C VAL A 38 -9.40 -0.27 -7.52
N ARG A 39 -10.34 0.38 -6.82
CA ARG A 39 -11.62 0.79 -7.43
C ARG A 39 -11.43 1.83 -8.54
N MET A 40 -10.55 2.80 -8.35
CA MET A 40 -10.26 3.85 -9.33
C MET A 40 -9.65 3.30 -10.63
N LEU A 41 -8.87 2.21 -10.55
CA LEU A 41 -8.30 1.53 -11.72
C LEU A 41 -9.34 0.94 -12.67
N ASN A 42 -10.61 0.81 -12.25
CA ASN A 42 -11.70 0.44 -13.16
C ASN A 42 -12.04 1.52 -14.18
N PHE A 43 -11.62 2.76 -13.94
CA PHE A 43 -11.95 3.90 -14.79
C PHE A 43 -10.75 4.44 -15.56
N GLY A 44 -9.56 3.86 -15.38
CA GLY A 44 -8.35 4.34 -16.03
C GLY A 44 -7.09 3.60 -15.61
N LYS A 45 -5.94 4.15 -16.02
CA LYS A 45 -4.61 3.61 -15.72
C LYS A 45 -3.92 4.46 -14.66
N ALA A 46 -3.03 3.85 -13.90
CA ALA A 46 -2.13 4.54 -12.98
C ALA A 46 -0.68 4.41 -13.46
N TRP A 47 0.14 5.39 -13.09
CA TRP A 47 1.56 5.47 -13.43
C TRP A 47 2.36 5.84 -12.18
N ILE A 48 3.56 5.29 -12.05
CA ILE A 48 4.51 5.63 -10.98
C ILE A 48 5.65 6.40 -11.64
N LEU A 49 5.85 7.64 -11.21
CA LEU A 49 6.98 8.47 -11.66
C LEU A 49 8.27 7.91 -11.04
N LYS A 50 9.33 7.83 -11.83
CA LYS A 50 10.65 7.33 -11.40
C LYS A 50 11.50 8.46 -10.82
N GLU A 51 10.87 9.30 -9.99
CA GLU A 51 11.46 10.50 -9.39
C GLU A 51 11.23 10.48 -7.88
N GLU A 52 12.20 10.94 -7.11
CA GLU A 52 12.09 11.05 -5.65
C GLU A 52 11.32 12.34 -5.30
N LEU A 53 10.00 12.20 -5.12
CA LEU A 53 9.09 13.34 -4.90
C LEU A 53 8.71 13.57 -3.45
N GLY A 54 9.23 12.77 -2.51
CA GLY A 54 8.89 12.93 -1.10
C GLY A 54 9.70 12.04 -0.17
N VAL A 55 9.76 12.46 1.09
CA VAL A 55 10.44 11.75 2.18
C VAL A 55 9.41 11.38 3.25
N ALA A 56 9.37 10.11 3.63
CA ALA A 56 8.49 9.63 4.70
C ALA A 56 9.31 9.35 5.97
N ARG A 57 8.84 9.85 7.12
CA ARG A 57 9.38 9.48 8.43
C ARG A 57 8.72 8.20 8.92
N LEU A 58 9.51 7.16 9.14
CA LEU A 58 9.04 5.89 9.69
C LEU A 58 9.37 5.83 11.18
N THR A 59 8.35 5.56 12.00
CA THR A 59 8.51 5.34 13.44
C THR A 59 7.79 4.07 13.83
N ASP A 60 8.36 3.30 14.76
CA ASP A 60 7.73 2.07 15.28
C ASP A 60 6.38 2.34 15.94
N GLN A 61 6.16 3.56 16.44
CA GLN A 61 4.90 3.97 17.04
C GLN A 61 3.80 4.37 16.04
N SER A 62 4.09 4.35 14.72
CA SER A 62 3.09 4.68 13.70
C SER A 62 1.87 3.77 13.80
N THR A 63 0.69 4.33 13.50
CA THR A 63 -0.60 3.63 13.54
C THR A 63 -0.60 2.38 12.64
N SER A 64 0.07 2.44 11.48
CA SER A 64 0.25 1.31 10.57
C SER A 64 1.08 0.18 11.19
N ASN A 65 2.10 0.50 11.98
CA ASN A 65 2.90 -0.51 12.68
C ASN A 65 2.13 -1.15 13.85
N LYS A 66 1.40 -0.34 14.63
CA LYS A 66 0.58 -0.84 15.75
C LYS A 66 -0.54 -1.78 15.28
N ASN A 67 -1.19 -1.47 14.15
CA ASN A 67 -2.34 -2.22 13.63
C ASN A 67 -2.02 -3.14 12.43
N ARG A 68 -0.75 -3.52 12.28
CA ARG A 68 -0.23 -4.26 11.11
C ARG A 68 -0.99 -5.55 10.81
N ARG A 69 -1.49 -6.27 11.82
CA ARG A 69 -2.24 -7.52 11.63
C ARG A 69 -3.61 -7.26 10.99
N LYS A 70 -4.36 -6.29 11.50
CA LYS A 70 -5.67 -5.88 10.93
C LYS A 70 -5.49 -5.36 9.50
N GLN A 71 -4.52 -4.46 9.31
CA GLN A 71 -4.19 -3.93 7.98
C GLN A 71 -3.85 -5.05 6.98
N LYS A 72 -3.07 -6.07 7.38
CA LYS A 72 -2.78 -7.22 6.52
C LYS A 72 -4.05 -7.98 6.10
N LEU A 73 -5.01 -8.19 7.00
CA LEU A 73 -6.25 -8.90 6.70
C LEU A 73 -7.12 -8.11 5.71
N GLU A 74 -7.26 -6.81 5.92
CA GLU A 74 -7.95 -5.91 4.98
C GLU A 74 -7.30 -5.93 3.59
N VAL A 75 -5.98 -5.81 3.53
CA VAL A 75 -5.21 -5.88 2.27
C VAL A 75 -5.40 -7.23 1.55
N LEU A 76 -5.52 -8.34 2.28
CA LEU A 76 -5.81 -9.65 1.67
C LEU A 76 -7.19 -9.67 0.99
N GLN A 77 -8.19 -9.05 1.61
CA GLN A 77 -9.52 -8.91 1.02
C GLN A 77 -9.50 -8.01 -0.22
N ILE A 78 -8.81 -6.86 -0.15
CA ILE A 78 -8.69 -5.92 -1.28
C ILE A 78 -7.99 -6.58 -2.46
N ARG A 79 -6.92 -7.35 -2.22
CA ARG A 79 -6.22 -8.11 -3.25
C ARG A 79 -7.10 -9.16 -3.92
N TRP A 80 -7.99 -9.79 -3.16
CA TRP A 80 -8.89 -10.81 -3.70
C TRP A 80 -9.86 -10.15 -4.66
N ASN A 81 -10.42 -9.01 -4.26
CA ASN A 81 -11.29 -8.21 -5.10
C ASN A 81 -10.55 -7.74 -6.36
N ALA A 82 -9.31 -7.24 -6.22
CA ALA A 82 -8.49 -6.83 -7.35
C ALA A 82 -8.21 -7.99 -8.33
N PHE A 83 -7.88 -9.19 -7.83
CA PHE A 83 -7.67 -10.36 -8.66
C PHE A 83 -8.94 -10.80 -9.39
N ARG A 84 -10.08 -10.82 -8.70
CA ARG A 84 -11.38 -11.12 -9.32
C ARG A 84 -11.75 -10.12 -10.42
N GLN A 85 -11.29 -8.88 -10.29
CA GLN A 85 -11.64 -7.80 -11.20
C GLN A 85 -10.70 -7.68 -12.40
N PHE A 86 -9.39 -7.76 -12.19
CA PHE A 86 -8.37 -7.56 -13.24
C PHE A 86 -7.72 -8.86 -13.72
N GLY A 87 -8.02 -9.98 -13.09
CA GLY A 87 -7.40 -11.27 -13.37
C GLY A 87 -5.92 -11.32 -12.97
N GLY A 88 -5.17 -12.21 -13.62
CA GLY A 88 -3.74 -12.45 -13.37
C GLY A 88 -3.42 -13.93 -13.33
N ASN A 89 -2.16 -14.27 -13.03
CA ASN A 89 -1.75 -15.66 -12.91
C ASN A 89 -2.21 -16.25 -11.55
N PRO A 90 -3.10 -17.26 -11.53
CA PRO A 90 -3.63 -17.81 -10.29
C PRO A 90 -2.56 -18.41 -9.37
N GLY A 91 -1.55 -19.07 -9.92
CA GLY A 91 -0.44 -19.66 -9.16
C GLY A 91 0.42 -18.59 -8.46
N LYS A 92 0.72 -17.49 -9.16
CA LYS A 92 1.42 -16.34 -8.54
C LYS A 92 0.58 -15.73 -7.43
N VAL A 93 -0.72 -15.54 -7.66
CA VAL A 93 -1.64 -14.99 -6.65
C VAL A 93 -1.68 -15.88 -5.42
N LEU A 94 -1.86 -17.19 -5.59
CA LEU A 94 -1.83 -18.16 -4.50
C LEU A 94 -0.52 -18.08 -3.71
N SER A 95 0.63 -18.00 -4.40
CA SER A 95 1.93 -17.86 -3.73
C SER A 95 2.01 -16.59 -2.87
N TYR A 96 1.44 -15.47 -3.32
CA TYR A 96 1.41 -14.23 -2.54
C TYR A 96 0.45 -14.29 -1.35
N TYR A 97 -0.66 -15.02 -1.48
CA TYR A 97 -1.56 -15.31 -0.36
C TYR A 97 -0.86 -16.14 0.70
N VAL A 98 -0.26 -17.27 0.32
CA VAL A 98 0.50 -18.14 1.24
C VAL A 98 1.61 -17.35 1.93
N LYS A 99 2.41 -16.57 1.18
CA LYS A 99 3.45 -15.69 1.75
C LYS A 99 2.89 -14.67 2.75
N SER A 100 1.66 -14.20 2.54
CA SER A 100 1.01 -13.23 3.44
C SER A 100 0.43 -13.89 4.70
N LEU A 101 -0.06 -15.13 4.59
CA LEU A 101 -0.47 -15.95 5.74
C LEU A 101 0.73 -16.34 6.62
N ILE A 102 1.83 -16.80 6.02
CA ILE A 102 3.07 -17.09 6.76
C ILE A 102 3.53 -15.84 7.53
N GLY A 103 3.50 -14.67 6.87
CA GLY A 103 3.86 -13.40 7.52
C GLY A 103 2.85 -12.87 8.55
N LEU A 104 1.66 -13.48 8.68
CA LEU A 104 0.74 -13.23 9.79
C LEU A 104 1.08 -14.09 11.01
N ILE A 105 1.55 -15.32 10.79
CA ILE A 105 1.97 -16.26 11.84
C ILE A 105 3.35 -15.88 12.39
N TYR A 106 4.29 -15.57 11.50
CA TYR A 106 5.65 -15.16 11.82
C TYR A 106 5.87 -13.69 11.42
N PRO A 107 5.47 -12.72 12.25
CA PRO A 107 5.72 -11.32 11.97
C PRO A 107 7.23 -11.05 12.02
N SER A 108 7.84 -10.84 10.85
CA SER A 108 9.23 -10.36 10.76
C SER A 108 9.38 -9.10 11.61
N LYS A 109 10.42 -9.09 12.47
CA LYS A 109 10.88 -7.89 13.19
C LYS A 109 11.13 -6.77 12.17
N SER A 110 10.71 -5.55 12.49
CA SER A 110 10.97 -4.37 11.67
C SER A 110 12.48 -4.19 11.56
N HIS A 111 13.00 -4.28 10.34
CA HIS A 111 14.39 -3.95 10.05
C HIS A 111 14.43 -2.46 9.66
N LEU A 112 14.06 -1.58 10.59
CA LEU A 112 14.43 -0.17 10.46
C LEU A 112 15.87 -0.10 10.97
N ARG A 113 16.84 -0.48 10.13
CA ARG A 113 18.24 -0.12 10.38
C ARG A 113 18.32 1.39 10.23
N ASP A 114 18.74 2.05 11.30
CA ASP A 114 19.22 3.43 11.31
C ASP A 114 20.28 3.61 10.22
N ASN A 115 19.86 4.00 9.02
CA ASN A 115 20.75 4.68 8.09
C ASN A 115 20.45 6.16 8.24
N GLY A 116 21.21 6.77 9.15
CA GLY A 116 21.29 8.22 9.28
C GLY A 116 21.52 8.84 7.92
N TYR A 117 20.67 9.81 7.57
CA TYR A 117 20.91 10.70 6.44
C TYR A 117 22.25 11.39 6.68
N ARG A 118 23.26 10.96 5.92
CA ARG A 118 24.56 11.61 5.84
C ARG A 118 24.33 12.92 5.09
N ASN A 119 24.20 14.03 5.83
CA ASN A 119 24.22 15.38 5.26
C ASN A 119 25.40 15.49 4.30
N LYS A 120 25.11 15.72 3.03
CA LYS A 120 26.10 16.02 2.01
C LYS A 120 25.69 17.38 1.42
N GLY A 121 26.45 18.41 1.79
CA GLY A 121 26.45 19.69 1.08
C GLY A 121 25.98 20.90 1.88
N ASP A 122 26.73 21.29 2.92
CA ASP A 122 26.99 22.72 3.14
C ASP A 122 28.31 22.99 2.39
N GLY A 123 28.19 23.71 1.27
CA GLY A 123 29.29 23.95 0.35
C GLY A 123 28.83 24.84 -0.78
N GLU A 124 28.40 26.06 -0.42
CA GLU A 124 28.61 27.31 -1.14
C GLU A 124 28.41 28.49 -0.16
#